data_AF-A0A2D9T922-F1
#
_entry.id   AF-A0A2D9T922-F1
#
_cell.length_a   1.000
_cell.length_b   1.000
_cell.length_c   1.000
_cell.angle_alpha   90.00
_cell.angle_beta   90.00
_cell.angle_gamma   90.00
#
_symmetry.space_group_name_H-M   'P 1'
#
loop_
_entity.id
_entity.type
_entity.pdbx_description
1 polymer ?
#
loop_
_entity_poly.entity_id
_entity_poly.type
_entity_poly.pdbx_seq_one_letter_code
_entity_poly.pdbx_strand_id
1 'polypeptide(L)'
;MQARADYENDHFAAARTKLEESLQLVPRASTALNLAATLTRLGEPVAAKALVDDLLNGAYGAVPERLGTRVDEVLAEATSAIAHIRVRLRGSPHGELEIDGTPAGAFEGRNEIEVSVDPGEHMVSVASADGAASDTVRLAPGESFQLTLTIVSLSTPDAVTEDDVTEPSRAPRRRRRRWLWTVGTLLVAGGIATAVVFALRARPIEDDVFSTPPAALLSF
;
A
#
# COMPACT_ATOMS: atom_id res chain seq x y z
N MET A 1 -9.51 22.59 7.36
CA MET A 1 -8.47 21.95 6.51
C MET A 1 -9.03 20.76 5.72
N GLN A 2 -9.98 19.98 6.26
CA GLN A 2 -10.56 18.81 5.59
C GLN A 2 -11.20 19.09 4.21
N ALA A 3 -12.05 20.11 4.09
CA ALA A 3 -12.71 20.45 2.81
C ALA A 3 -11.76 20.76 1.63
N ARG A 4 -10.53 21.24 1.91
CA ARG A 4 -9.52 21.47 0.87
C ARG A 4 -8.88 20.15 0.41
N ALA A 5 -8.59 19.25 1.35
CA ALA A 5 -8.06 17.93 1.04
C ALA A 5 -9.09 17.11 0.25
N ASP A 6 -10.36 17.16 0.64
CA ASP A 6 -11.44 16.48 -0.08
C ASP A 6 -11.58 17.05 -1.51
N TYR A 7 -11.57 18.38 -1.66
CA TYR A 7 -11.61 19.03 -2.98
C TYR A 7 -10.41 18.65 -3.85
N GLU A 8 -9.19 18.69 -3.32
CA GLU A 8 -7.98 18.30 -4.07
C GLU A 8 -8.05 16.83 -4.50
N ASN A 9 -8.51 15.92 -3.62
CA ASN A 9 -8.69 14.50 -3.93
C ASN A 9 -9.70 14.27 -5.06
N ASP A 10 -10.84 14.95 -5.06
CA ASP A 10 -11.84 14.85 -6.12
C ASP A 10 -11.25 15.25 -7.49
N HIS A 11 -10.37 16.25 -7.51
CA HIS A 11 -9.70 16.68 -8.74
C HIS A 11 -8.67 15.65 -9.22
N PHE A 12 -7.92 15.02 -8.30
CA PHE A 12 -6.96 13.98 -8.64
C PHE A 12 -7.65 12.70 -9.14
N ALA A 13 -8.77 12.31 -8.54
CA ALA A 13 -9.56 11.17 -9.00
C ALA A 13 -10.09 11.39 -10.43
N ALA A 14 -10.62 12.58 -10.71
CA ALA A 14 -11.05 12.93 -12.08
C ALA A 14 -9.88 13.03 -13.06
N ALA A 15 -8.71 13.51 -12.61
CA ALA A 15 -7.50 13.57 -13.42
C ALA A 15 -6.99 12.16 -13.78
N ARG A 16 -7.01 11.23 -12.82
CA ARG A 16 -6.66 9.81 -13.03
C ARG A 16 -7.46 9.22 -14.19
N THR A 17 -8.79 9.28 -14.14
CA THR A 17 -9.65 8.72 -15.21
C THR A 17 -9.29 9.27 -16.59
N LYS A 18 -9.12 10.59 -16.71
CA LYS A 18 -8.78 11.24 -17.99
C LYS A 18 -7.39 10.88 -18.50
N LEU A 19 -6.42 10.73 -17.59
CA LEU A 19 -5.05 10.36 -17.93
C LEU A 19 -4.97 8.89 -18.35
N GLU A 20 -5.69 8.00 -17.67
CA GLU A 20 -5.83 6.59 -18.06
C GLU A 20 -6.46 6.47 -19.46
N GLU A 21 -7.58 7.14 -19.72
CA GLU A 21 -8.21 7.19 -21.04
C GLU A 21 -7.24 7.73 -22.11
N SER A 22 -6.55 8.83 -21.82
CA SER A 22 -5.56 9.39 -22.75
C SER A 22 -4.40 8.43 -23.03
N LEU A 23 -3.97 7.66 -22.03
CA LEU A 23 -2.86 6.72 -22.16
C LEU A 23 -3.26 5.50 -22.99
N GLN A 24 -4.51 5.03 -22.83
CA GLN A 24 -5.10 3.97 -23.66
C GLN A 24 -5.23 4.40 -25.12
N LEU A 25 -5.63 5.65 -25.38
CA LEU A 25 -5.77 6.17 -26.75
C LEU A 25 -4.42 6.44 -27.40
N VAL A 26 -3.50 7.08 -26.67
CA VAL A 26 -2.17 7.45 -27.18
C VAL A 26 -1.12 7.27 -26.08
N PRO A 27 -0.37 6.15 -26.09
CA PRO A 27 0.70 5.89 -25.13
C PRO A 27 1.82 6.93 -25.28
N ARG A 28 1.92 7.88 -24.34
CA ARG A 28 2.92 8.95 -24.33
C ARG A 28 3.62 9.07 -22.99
N ALA A 29 4.94 9.20 -23.02
CA ALA A 29 5.79 9.41 -21.85
C ALA A 29 5.29 10.51 -20.90
N SER A 30 4.89 11.67 -21.42
CA SER A 30 4.38 12.78 -20.61
C SER A 30 3.05 12.46 -19.92
N THR A 31 2.17 11.69 -20.58
CA THR A 31 0.88 11.28 -20.02
C THR A 31 1.08 10.25 -18.92
N ALA A 32 1.96 9.26 -19.14
CA ALA A 32 2.32 8.26 -18.13
C ALA A 32 2.94 8.92 -16.89
N LEU A 33 3.87 9.87 -17.06
CA LEU A 33 4.48 10.59 -15.94
C LEU A 33 3.46 11.41 -15.14
N ASN A 34 2.51 12.07 -15.81
CA ASN A 34 1.43 12.80 -15.15
C ASN A 34 0.49 11.86 -14.38
N LEU A 35 0.19 10.69 -14.93
CA LEU A 35 -0.61 9.66 -14.25
C LEU A 35 0.12 9.14 -13.01
N ALA A 36 1.41 8.83 -13.12
CA ALA A 36 2.23 8.40 -11.97
C ALA A 36 2.22 9.46 -10.85
N ALA A 37 2.43 10.73 -11.19
CA ALA A 37 2.36 11.82 -10.20
C ALA A 37 0.97 11.94 -9.54
N THR A 38 -0.10 11.65 -10.29
CA THR A 38 -1.48 11.67 -9.78
C THR A 38 -1.73 10.47 -8.84
N LEU A 39 -1.27 9.27 -9.20
CA LEU A 39 -1.36 8.07 -8.36
C LEU A 39 -0.63 8.26 -7.02
N THR A 40 0.56 8.86 -7.03
CA THR A 40 1.28 9.20 -5.79
C THR A 40 0.47 10.13 -4.89
N ARG A 41 -0.25 11.11 -5.44
CA ARG A 41 -1.10 12.04 -4.67
C ARG A 41 -2.37 11.38 -4.13
N LEU A 42 -2.88 10.35 -4.80
CA LEU A 42 -4.02 9.55 -4.37
C LEU A 42 -3.66 8.51 -3.30
N GLY A 43 -2.38 8.37 -2.95
CA GLY A 43 -1.94 7.35 -2.00
C GLY A 43 -1.78 5.97 -2.63
N GLU A 44 -1.54 5.89 -3.94
CA GLU A 44 -1.27 4.66 -4.69
C GLU A 44 0.19 4.60 -5.20
N PRO A 45 1.21 4.74 -4.32
CA PRO A 45 2.61 4.81 -4.73
C PRO A 45 3.14 3.52 -5.36
N VAL A 46 2.57 2.34 -5.07
CA VAL A 46 2.99 1.08 -5.72
C VAL A 46 2.67 1.12 -7.21
N ALA A 47 1.44 1.53 -7.56
CA ALA A 47 1.02 1.70 -8.95
C ALA A 47 1.81 2.83 -9.65
N ALA A 48 2.05 3.95 -8.94
CA ALA A 48 2.86 5.04 -9.46
C ALA A 48 4.29 4.59 -9.82
N LYS A 49 4.95 3.85 -8.92
CA LYS A 49 6.29 3.32 -9.15
C LYS A 49 6.33 2.38 -10.35
N ALA A 50 5.39 1.43 -10.42
CA ALA A 50 5.31 0.50 -11.54
C ALA A 50 5.18 1.24 -12.89
N LEU A 51 4.34 2.27 -12.94
CA LEU A 51 4.15 3.08 -14.14
C LEU A 51 5.42 3.85 -14.55
N VAL A 52 6.20 4.35 -13.57
CA VAL A 52 7.49 5.00 -13.84
C VAL A 52 8.54 3.98 -14.30
N ASP A 53 8.58 2.79 -13.71
CA ASP A 53 9.47 1.72 -14.17
C ASP A 53 9.17 1.33 -15.63
N ASP A 54 7.89 1.18 -15.99
CA ASP A 54 7.46 0.93 -17.37
C ASP A 54 7.87 2.07 -18.32
N LEU A 55 7.75 3.32 -17.87
CA LEU A 55 8.21 4.50 -18.60
C LEU A 55 9.71 4.47 -18.87
N LEU A 56 10.52 4.15 -17.86
CA LEU A 56 11.97 4.04 -17.97
C LEU A 56 12.39 2.86 -18.85
N ASN A 57 11.59 1.80 -18.88
CA ASN A 57 11.77 0.65 -19.78
C ASN A 57 11.29 0.92 -21.22
N GLY A 58 10.78 2.12 -21.51
CA GLY A 58 10.41 2.56 -22.86
C GLY A 58 9.01 2.14 -23.31
N ALA A 59 8.15 1.64 -22.42
CA ALA A 59 6.78 1.21 -22.75
C ALA A 59 5.92 2.35 -23.35
N TYR A 60 6.25 3.59 -23.03
CA TYR A 60 5.54 4.80 -23.49
C TYR A 60 6.38 5.68 -24.44
N GLY A 61 7.36 5.07 -25.11
CA GLY A 61 8.33 5.75 -25.98
C GLY A 61 9.52 6.33 -25.22
N ALA A 62 10.43 6.97 -25.95
CA ALA A 62 11.62 7.58 -25.35
C ALA A 62 11.24 8.74 -24.42
N VAL A 63 11.79 8.74 -23.20
CA VAL A 63 11.63 9.84 -22.25
C VAL A 63 12.43 11.05 -22.75
N PRO A 64 11.79 12.19 -23.07
CA PRO A 64 12.52 13.41 -23.44
C PRO A 64 13.40 13.88 -22.28
N GLU A 65 14.63 14.33 -22.57
CA GLU A 65 15.61 14.77 -21.56
C GLU A 65 15.04 15.79 -20.56
N ARG A 66 14.20 16.73 -21.04
CA ARG A 66 13.51 17.72 -20.22
C ARG A 66 12.59 17.15 -19.13
N LEU A 67 12.20 15.87 -19.23
CA LEU A 67 11.38 15.19 -18.22
C LEU A 67 12.22 14.44 -17.18
N GLY A 68 13.54 14.29 -17.37
CA GLY A 68 14.40 13.45 -16.51
C GLY A 68 14.28 13.79 -15.03
N THR A 69 14.49 15.05 -14.66
CA THR A 69 14.35 15.52 -13.27
C THR A 69 12.97 15.22 -12.69
N ARG A 70 11.91 15.36 -13.49
CA ARG A 70 10.55 15.11 -13.03
C ARG A 70 10.27 13.63 -12.83
N VAL A 71 10.85 12.77 -13.66
CA VAL A 71 10.79 11.30 -13.49
C VAL A 71 11.47 10.91 -12.18
N ASP A 72 12.67 11.43 -11.92
CA ASP A 72 13.43 11.14 -10.70
C ASP A 72 12.67 11.59 -9.43
N GLU A 73 12.06 12.78 -9.46
CA GLU A 73 11.24 13.29 -8.37
C GLU A 73 10.04 12.37 -8.07
N VAL A 74 9.27 11.99 -9.10
CA VAL A 74 8.08 11.14 -8.93
C VAL A 74 8.49 9.75 -8.45
N LEU A 75 9.57 9.19 -8.97
CA LEU A 75 10.09 7.89 -8.54
C LEU A 75 10.55 7.92 -7.08
N ALA A 76 11.29 8.96 -6.67
CA ALA A 76 11.73 9.13 -5.30
C ALA A 76 10.55 9.31 -4.34
N GLU A 77 9.58 10.16 -4.69
CA GLU A 77 8.37 10.39 -3.90
C GLU A 77 7.59 9.09 -3.72
N ALA A 78 7.27 8.38 -4.82
CA ALA A 78 6.57 7.10 -4.78
C ALA A 78 7.33 6.06 -3.94
N THR A 79 8.62 5.87 -4.20
CA THR A 79 9.45 4.87 -3.48
C THR A 79 9.49 5.15 -1.97
N SER A 80 9.56 6.41 -1.56
CA SER A 80 9.57 6.77 -0.14
C SER A 80 8.21 6.59 0.56
N ALA A 81 7.12 6.53 -0.20
CA ALA A 81 5.76 6.41 0.32
C ALA A 81 5.27 4.96 0.39
N ILE A 82 5.88 4.03 -0.36
CA ILE A 82 5.53 2.60 -0.32
C ILE A 82 5.75 2.04 1.08
N ALA A 83 4.74 1.40 1.64
CA ALA A 83 4.83 0.69 2.91
C ALA A 83 5.23 -0.77 2.67
N HIS A 84 5.78 -1.41 3.70
CA HIS A 84 6.28 -2.78 3.65
C HIS A 84 5.69 -3.61 4.78
N ILE A 85 5.09 -4.76 4.44
CA ILE A 85 4.61 -5.75 5.42
C ILE A 85 5.51 -6.97 5.34
N ARG A 86 6.13 -7.31 6.47
CA ARG A 86 6.85 -8.57 6.67
C ARG A 86 5.97 -9.55 7.42
N VAL A 87 5.41 -10.52 6.70
CA VAL A 87 4.49 -11.51 7.26
C VAL A 87 5.24 -12.77 7.64
N ARG A 88 5.15 -13.16 8.91
CA ARG A 88 5.64 -14.45 9.43
C ARG A 88 4.50 -15.42 9.64
N LEU A 89 4.67 -16.64 9.17
CA LEU A 89 3.70 -17.71 9.37
C LEU A 89 4.14 -18.67 10.48
N ARG A 90 3.20 -19.03 11.36
CA ARG A 90 3.37 -20.06 12.39
C ARG A 90 2.25 -21.10 12.28
N GLY A 91 2.56 -22.34 12.65
CA GLY A 91 1.60 -23.44 12.68
C GLY A 91 1.48 -24.23 11.38
N SER A 92 2.04 -23.74 10.26
CA SER A 92 2.12 -24.46 8.99
C SER A 92 3.41 -24.09 8.25
N PRO A 93 4.06 -25.06 7.56
CA PRO A 93 5.16 -24.77 6.64
C PRO A 93 4.67 -24.27 5.27
N HIS A 94 3.37 -24.40 4.99
CA HIS A 94 2.74 -24.04 3.74
C HIS A 94 1.59 -23.03 3.91
N GLY A 95 1.40 -22.15 2.93
CA GLY A 95 0.22 -21.27 2.91
C GLY A 95 0.26 -20.24 1.79
N GLU A 96 -0.90 -19.82 1.33
CA GLU A 96 -1.10 -18.76 0.34
C GLU A 96 -1.38 -17.45 1.07
N LEU A 97 -0.58 -16.42 0.78
CA LEU A 97 -0.72 -15.08 1.33
C LEU A 97 -1.54 -14.22 0.38
N GLU A 98 -2.57 -13.58 0.92
CA GLU A 98 -3.37 -12.58 0.24
C GLU A 98 -3.31 -11.25 1.00
N ILE A 99 -3.33 -10.14 0.26
CA ILE A 99 -3.51 -8.79 0.79
C ILE A 99 -4.69 -8.18 0.07
N ASP A 100 -5.69 -7.76 0.83
CA ASP A 100 -6.96 -7.21 0.32
C ASP A 100 -7.63 -8.12 -0.72
N GLY A 101 -7.52 -9.45 -0.50
CA GLY A 101 -8.05 -10.49 -1.38
C GLY A 101 -7.27 -10.69 -2.68
N THR A 102 -6.12 -10.04 -2.84
CA THR A 102 -5.21 -10.24 -3.99
C THR A 102 -4.06 -11.16 -3.58
N PRO A 103 -3.74 -12.21 -4.37
CA PRO A 103 -2.59 -13.07 -4.10
C PRO A 103 -1.28 -12.27 -4.06
N ALA A 104 -0.55 -12.38 -2.95
CA ALA A 104 0.68 -11.62 -2.68
C ALA A 104 1.92 -12.52 -2.49
N GLY A 105 1.74 -13.84 -2.35
CA GLY A 105 2.83 -14.81 -2.29
C GLY A 105 2.42 -16.14 -1.70
N ALA A 106 3.37 -17.06 -1.56
CA ALA A 106 3.17 -18.34 -0.91
C ALA A 106 4.36 -18.73 -0.01
N PHE A 107 4.03 -19.21 1.19
CA PHE A 107 4.96 -19.82 2.14
C PHE A 107 5.22 -21.24 1.64
N GLU A 108 6.31 -21.46 0.91
CA GLU A 108 6.68 -22.79 0.40
C GLU A 108 7.86 -23.34 1.22
N GLY A 109 7.63 -23.59 2.51
CA GLY A 109 8.70 -23.91 3.47
C GLY A 109 9.51 -22.69 3.94
N ARG A 110 9.17 -21.49 3.45
CA ARG A 110 9.65 -20.21 3.99
C ARG A 110 8.78 -19.82 5.18
N ASN A 111 9.39 -19.21 6.19
CA ASN A 111 8.66 -18.73 7.38
C ASN A 111 8.28 -17.25 7.29
N GLU A 112 8.75 -16.54 6.26
CA GLU A 112 8.60 -15.09 6.12
C GLU A 112 8.49 -14.68 4.65
N ILE A 113 7.61 -13.72 4.37
CA ILE A 113 7.46 -13.05 3.07
C ILE A 113 7.38 -11.54 3.34
N GLU A 114 8.07 -10.75 2.53
CA GLU A 114 7.98 -9.30 2.54
C GLU A 114 7.20 -8.83 1.31
N VAL A 115 6.21 -7.97 1.51
CA VAL A 115 5.35 -7.44 0.46
C VAL A 115 5.31 -5.92 0.55
N SER A 116 5.44 -5.26 -0.60
CA SER A 116 5.22 -3.82 -0.74
C SER A 116 3.74 -3.53 -0.98
N VAL A 117 3.19 -2.59 -0.23
CA VAL A 117 1.78 -2.19 -0.29
C VAL A 117 1.66 -0.67 -0.29
N ASP A 118 0.52 -0.16 -0.75
CA ASP A 118 0.18 1.25 -0.59
C ASP A 118 0.01 1.59 0.91
N PRO A 119 0.15 2.85 1.34
CA PRO A 119 -0.16 3.22 2.71
C PRO A 119 -1.68 3.23 2.94
N GLY A 120 -2.12 2.78 4.11
CA GLY A 120 -3.55 2.64 4.38
C GLY A 120 -3.86 1.50 5.32
N GLU A 121 -5.13 1.10 5.34
CA GLU A 121 -5.62 -0.08 6.05
C GLU A 121 -5.65 -1.26 5.08
N HIS A 122 -5.04 -2.38 5.48
CA HIS A 122 -4.95 -3.60 4.68
C HIS A 122 -5.43 -4.80 5.49
N MET A 123 -6.18 -5.69 4.84
CA MET A 123 -6.52 -7.00 5.37
C MET A 123 -5.49 -8.01 4.85
N VAL A 124 -4.73 -8.61 5.76
CA VAL A 124 -3.73 -9.64 5.44
C VAL A 124 -4.31 -10.99 5.84
N SER A 125 -4.45 -11.90 4.87
CA SER A 125 -4.96 -13.26 5.09
C SER A 125 -3.97 -14.31 4.61
N VAL A 126 -3.92 -15.43 5.33
CA VAL A 126 -3.18 -16.63 4.92
C VAL A 126 -4.10 -17.84 5.00
N ALA A 127 -4.16 -18.61 3.93
CA ALA A 127 -4.86 -19.89 3.86
C ALA A 127 -3.87 -21.05 3.66
N SER A 128 -4.11 -22.17 4.33
CA SER A 128 -3.35 -23.43 4.21
C SER A 128 -4.30 -24.61 4.26
N ALA A 129 -3.81 -25.80 3.91
CA ALA A 129 -4.49 -27.06 4.17
C ALA A 129 -4.83 -27.25 5.66
N ASP A 130 -4.00 -26.70 6.56
CA ASP A 130 -4.17 -26.84 8.02
C ASP A 130 -5.17 -25.84 8.61
N GLY A 131 -5.58 -24.80 7.87
CA GLY A 131 -6.48 -23.76 8.35
C GLY A 131 -6.19 -22.39 7.74
N ALA A 132 -6.78 -21.34 8.31
CA ALA A 132 -6.60 -19.96 7.85
C ALA A 132 -6.41 -18.99 9.01
N ALA A 133 -5.77 -17.85 8.74
CA ALA A 133 -5.60 -16.75 9.67
C ALA A 133 -5.71 -15.41 8.92
N SER A 134 -6.23 -14.37 9.58
CA SER A 134 -6.33 -13.03 9.00
C SER A 134 -6.15 -11.97 10.07
N ASP A 135 -5.57 -10.83 9.71
CA ASP A 135 -5.47 -9.65 10.57
C ASP A 135 -5.57 -8.36 9.74
N THR A 136 -5.91 -7.25 10.38
CA THR A 136 -5.98 -5.92 9.75
C THR A 136 -4.83 -5.07 10.26
N VAL A 137 -4.06 -4.50 9.35
CA VAL A 137 -2.94 -3.60 9.65
C VAL A 137 -3.19 -2.23 9.06
N ARG A 138 -2.74 -1.18 9.75
CA ARG A 138 -2.77 0.19 9.23
C ARG A 138 -1.36 0.72 9.17
N LEU A 139 -0.96 1.19 7.99
CA LEU A 139 0.40 1.61 7.67
C LEU A 139 0.44 3.09 7.30
N ALA A 140 1.41 3.81 7.85
CA ALA A 140 1.79 5.13 7.38
C ALA A 140 2.65 5.03 6.09
N PRO A 141 2.78 6.12 5.31
CA PRO A 141 3.69 6.17 4.18
C PRO A 141 5.13 5.83 4.58
N GLY A 142 5.76 4.90 3.85
CA GLY A 142 7.12 4.43 4.11
C GLY A 142 7.27 3.51 5.34
N GLU A 143 6.17 3.16 6.02
CA GLU A 143 6.23 2.32 7.22
C GLU A 143 6.63 0.89 6.89
N SER A 144 7.48 0.30 7.73
CA SER A 144 7.78 -1.13 7.71
C SER A 144 7.17 -1.80 8.94
N PHE A 145 6.27 -2.75 8.73
CA PHE A 145 5.55 -3.44 9.79
C PHE A 145 5.77 -4.95 9.74
N GLN A 146 5.94 -5.59 10.89
CA GLN A 146 6.08 -7.05 10.98
C GLN A 146 4.82 -7.67 11.58
N LEU A 147 4.11 -8.47 10.79
CA LEU A 147 2.91 -9.20 11.19
C LEU A 147 3.23 -10.67 11.40
N THR A 148 2.73 -11.28 12.49
CA THR A 148 2.86 -12.73 12.72
C THR A 148 1.48 -13.36 12.73
N LEU A 149 1.20 -14.19 11.73
CA LEU A 149 -0.05 -14.96 11.64
C LEU A 149 0.19 -16.39 12.12
N THR A 150 -0.73 -16.89 12.95
CA THR A 150 -0.68 -18.26 13.46
C THR A 150 -1.89 -19.02 12.94
N ILE A 151 -1.67 -20.03 12.11
CA ILE A 151 -2.72 -20.95 11.69
C ILE A 151 -3.02 -21.86 12.89
N VAL A 152 -4.25 -21.77 13.37
CA VAL A 152 -4.78 -22.71 14.36
C VAL A 152 -5.43 -23.83 13.57
N SER A 153 -4.87 -25.03 13.68
CA SER A 153 -5.49 -26.19 13.05
C SER A 153 -6.86 -26.41 13.66
N LEU A 154 -7.89 -26.29 12.84
CA LEU A 154 -9.21 -26.75 13.19
C LEU A 154 -9.17 -28.26 13.07
N SER A 155 -8.62 -28.93 14.08
CA SER A 155 -8.85 -30.36 14.26
C SER A 155 -10.36 -30.54 14.18
N THR A 156 -10.82 -31.16 13.10
CA THR A 156 -12.24 -31.44 12.93
C THR A 156 -12.60 -32.22 14.19
N PRO A 157 -13.47 -31.67 15.06
CA PRO A 157 -13.77 -32.33 16.32
C PRO A 157 -14.17 -33.74 15.97
N ASP A 158 -13.42 -34.73 16.47
CA ASP A 158 -13.57 -36.14 16.15
C ASP A 158 -15.05 -36.40 15.99
N ALA A 159 -15.46 -36.72 14.75
CA ALA A 159 -16.85 -36.91 14.41
C ALA A 159 -17.40 -37.84 15.48
N VAL A 160 -18.19 -37.27 16.41
CA VAL A 160 -18.77 -38.02 17.51
C VAL A 160 -19.56 -39.08 16.79
N THR A 161 -19.05 -40.30 16.84
CA THR A 161 -19.68 -41.44 16.21
C THR A 161 -21.03 -41.51 16.89
N GLU A 162 -22.08 -41.14 16.16
CA GLU A 162 -23.48 -41.35 16.52
C GLU A 162 -23.73 -42.85 16.58
N ASP A 163 -23.10 -43.53 17.53
CA ASP A 163 -23.58 -44.80 18.03
C ASP A 163 -24.16 -44.50 19.41
N ASP A 164 -25.49 -44.62 19.47
CA ASP A 164 -26.29 -44.81 20.67
C ASP A 164 -26.77 -43.56 21.43
N VAL A 165 -27.84 -42.90 20.96
CA VAL A 165 -28.87 -42.36 21.88
C VAL A 165 -30.28 -42.48 21.29
N THR A 166 -31.05 -43.34 21.94
CA THR A 166 -32.51 -43.48 21.90
C THR A 166 -33.23 -42.15 22.19
N GLU A 167 -34.22 -41.83 21.36
CA GLU A 167 -35.14 -40.69 21.48
C GLU A 167 -35.81 -40.64 22.88
N PRO A 168 -35.80 -39.48 23.57
CA PRO A 168 -37.10 -38.85 23.79
C PRO A 168 -37.08 -37.31 23.76
N SER A 169 -37.95 -36.77 22.90
CA SER A 169 -38.86 -35.65 23.14
C SER A 169 -38.58 -34.73 24.35
N ARG A 170 -38.25 -33.44 24.08
CA ARG A 170 -38.83 -32.27 24.78
C ARG A 170 -38.45 -30.91 24.17
N ALA A 171 -39.49 -30.25 23.68
CA ALA A 171 -39.82 -28.81 23.58
C ALA A 171 -38.79 -27.76 23.07
N PRO A 172 -39.20 -26.87 22.13
CA PRO A 172 -38.34 -25.85 21.55
C PRO A 172 -38.09 -24.67 22.50
N ARG A 173 -36.84 -24.48 22.94
CA ARG A 173 -36.40 -23.26 23.62
C ARG A 173 -35.63 -22.35 22.66
N ARG A 174 -36.30 -21.29 22.17
CA ARG A 174 -35.68 -20.16 21.46
C ARG A 174 -34.62 -19.51 22.37
N ARG A 175 -33.34 -19.77 22.12
CA ARG A 175 -32.23 -19.05 22.76
C ARG A 175 -31.65 -18.03 21.79
N ARG A 176 -31.96 -16.74 22.01
CA ARG A 176 -31.34 -15.59 21.35
C ARG A 176 -29.83 -15.64 21.60
N ARG A 177 -29.08 -15.99 20.56
CA ARG A 177 -27.61 -16.02 20.54
C ARG A 177 -27.11 -14.57 20.57
N ARG A 178 -26.68 -14.12 21.75
CA ARG A 178 -25.90 -12.87 21.90
C ARG A 178 -24.54 -13.14 21.26
N TRP A 179 -24.37 -12.58 20.07
CA TRP A 179 -23.15 -12.57 19.29
C TRP A 179 -22.11 -11.71 20.02
N LEU A 180 -21.23 -12.40 20.75
CA LEU A 180 -20.10 -11.81 21.44
C LEU A 180 -19.01 -11.52 20.41
N TRP A 181 -18.83 -10.23 20.10
CA TRP A 181 -17.61 -9.71 19.53
C TRP A 181 -16.54 -9.74 20.61
N THR A 182 -15.62 -10.69 20.56
CA THR A 182 -14.34 -10.56 21.27
C THR A 182 -13.40 -9.75 20.41
N VAL A 183 -13.37 -8.44 20.65
CA VAL A 183 -12.31 -7.54 20.22
C VAL A 183 -11.06 -7.92 21.02
N GLY A 184 -10.13 -8.60 20.36
CA GLY A 184 -8.82 -8.92 20.90
C GLY A 184 -7.90 -7.72 20.77
N THR A 185 -7.87 -6.85 21.78
CA THR A 185 -6.91 -5.76 21.86
C THR A 185 -5.57 -6.31 22.34
N LEU A 186 -4.70 -6.72 21.41
CA LEU A 186 -3.31 -7.04 21.72
C LEU A 186 -2.48 -5.75 21.68
N LEU A 187 -2.18 -5.20 22.85
CA LEU A 187 -1.20 -4.14 23.04
C LEU A 187 0.21 -4.69 22.71
N VAL A 188 0.73 -4.41 21.52
CA VAL A 188 2.15 -4.57 21.22
C VAL A 188 2.88 -3.34 21.76
N ALA A 189 3.38 -3.47 22.98
CA ALA A 189 4.37 -2.57 23.54
C ALA A 189 5.76 -2.97 23.02
N GLY A 190 6.50 -2.00 22.48
CA GLY A 190 7.96 -2.05 22.43
C GLY A 190 8.55 -1.98 21.03
N GLY A 191 9.04 -0.79 20.65
CA GLY A 191 9.91 -0.63 19.49
C GLY A 191 10.10 0.79 18.98
N ILE A 192 10.28 1.79 19.85
CA ILE A 192 10.77 3.10 19.39
C ILE A 192 12.24 2.91 18.98
N ALA A 193 12.48 2.80 17.67
CA ALA A 193 13.80 3.02 17.09
C ALA A 193 13.85 4.46 16.55
N THR A 194 14.29 5.37 17.41
CA THR A 194 14.80 6.70 17.06
C THR A 194 16.09 6.59 16.24
N ALA A 195 16.08 7.02 14.98
CA ALA A 195 17.24 7.52 14.21
C ALA A 195 16.71 7.98 12.82
N VAL A 196 17.01 9.11 12.19
CA VAL A 196 18.01 10.18 12.36
C VAL A 196 17.46 11.47 11.75
N VAL A 197 17.79 12.57 12.42
CA VAL A 197 17.73 13.98 12.03
C VAL A 197 18.18 14.24 10.58
N PHE A 198 17.32 14.80 9.73
CA PHE A 198 17.74 15.66 8.61
C PHE A 198 17.32 17.10 8.91
N ALA A 199 18.09 17.73 9.81
CA ALA A 199 18.09 19.17 10.00
C ALA A 199 19.09 19.80 9.03
N LEU A 200 18.58 20.74 8.24
CA LEU A 200 19.25 21.98 7.83
C LEU A 200 20.44 21.89 6.86
N ARG A 201 20.12 22.00 5.57
CA ARG A 201 20.81 22.93 4.65
C ARG A 201 19.81 23.61 3.71
N ALA A 202 18.95 24.45 4.28
CA ALA A 202 18.41 25.57 3.52
C ALA A 202 19.55 26.59 3.39
N ARG A 203 20.26 26.57 2.26
CA ARG A 203 21.06 27.73 1.86
C ARG A 203 20.06 28.83 1.50
N PRO A 204 20.19 30.05 2.04
CA PRO A 204 19.47 31.18 1.48
C PRO A 204 19.86 31.28 0.00
N ILE A 205 18.86 31.26 -0.87
CA ILE A 205 19.01 31.68 -2.27
C ILE A 205 19.23 33.19 -2.17
N GLU A 206 20.48 33.62 -2.38
CA GLU A 206 20.76 35.00 -2.72
C GLU A 206 20.06 35.28 -4.07
N ASP A 207 19.03 36.11 -4.00
CA ASP A 207 18.40 36.74 -5.16
C ASP A 207 19.44 37.66 -5.83
N ASP A 208 20.23 37.12 -6.76
CA ASP A 208 21.19 37.90 -7.56
C ASP A 208 21.11 37.56 -9.06
N VAL A 209 19.88 37.43 -9.58
CA VAL A 209 19.61 37.19 -11.02
C VAL A 209 18.62 38.21 -11.59
N PHE A 210 18.75 39.47 -11.18
CA PHE A 210 18.29 40.61 -11.98
C PHE A 210 19.44 41.59 -12.18
N SER A 211 20.48 41.13 -12.88
CA SER A 211 21.40 42.03 -13.56
C SER A 211 20.63 42.78 -14.64
N THR A 212 20.17 43.97 -14.29
CA THR A 212 19.67 44.99 -15.21
C THR A 212 20.71 45.20 -16.32
N PRO A 213 20.38 45.01 -17.61
CA PRO A 213 21.31 45.38 -18.67
C PRO A 213 21.50 46.91 -18.64
N PRO A 214 22.74 47.43 -18.84
CA PRO A 214 22.96 48.85 -18.93
C PRO A 214 22.21 49.44 -20.13
N ALA A 215 21.47 50.51 -19.87
CA ALA A 215 20.82 51.29 -20.91
C ALA A 215 21.86 51.82 -21.90
N ALA A 216 21.83 51.30 -23.13
CA ALA A 216 22.58 51.88 -24.23
C ALA A 216 21.96 53.25 -24.57
N LEU A 217 22.67 54.31 -24.20
CA LEU A 217 22.42 55.67 -24.65
C LEU A 217 22.60 55.73 -26.17
N LEU A 218 21.49 55.94 -26.88
CA LEU A 218 21.46 56.43 -28.25
C LEU A 218 21.90 57.90 -28.24
N SER A 219 23.12 58.16 -28.69
CA SER A 219 23.55 59.49 -29.12
C SER A 219 23.23 59.62 -30.62
N PHE A 220 22.41 60.62 -30.95
CA PHE A 220 22.20 61.14 -32.30
C PHE A 220 23.39 61.97 -32.78
#